data_AF-A0A966I069-F1
#
_entry.id   AF-A0A966I069-F1
#
_cell.length_a   1.000
_cell.length_b   1.000
_cell.length_c   1.000
_cell.angle_alpha   90.00
_cell.angle_beta   90.00
_cell.angle_gamma   90.00
#
_symmetry.space_group_name_H-M   'P 1'
#
loop_
_entity.id
_entity.type
_entity.pdbx_description
1 polymer ?
#
loop_
_entity_poly.entity_id
_entity_poly.type
_entity_poly.pdbx_seq_one_letter_code
_entity_poly.pdbx_strand_id
1 'polypeptide(L)'
;MTVESVSRPKDSDRKTRVHLSFYDRIKFLLFFGIVFFVLVWADMAGDEALSFEKALSNSASQRWWIFPLVAVEAIRQTHFLISELAAPYHGIWQRYFSFVDRLVHKLSDWTRFRLSRVIKWALIITLLSIVLGAIYKETPVRALFLAPKALWSALPIIGQLMFAVVFVIIQFVAIFWFLSRGGIDTYFPDDIKTRFSDVWGQDHVLARIRENLVFLENPESIEKLGGYVPGGILLWGPPGTGKTLMAESMAGETGKPFVFVDPGAFNNMFFGVGILKVKGLFRKLRKLALRYGGVVVFFDEADALGNRGIMTQRGPGSYSVNDN
;
A
#
# COMPACT_ATOMS: atom_id res chain seq x y z
N MET A 1 -31.84 -38.15 8.13
CA MET A 1 -32.06 -37.54 6.80
C MET A 1 -30.76 -36.90 6.36
N THR A 2 -30.02 -37.58 5.48
CA THR A 2 -28.79 -37.05 4.88
C THR A 2 -29.17 -35.99 3.86
N VAL A 3 -28.76 -34.75 4.08
CA VAL A 3 -28.92 -33.67 3.10
C VAL A 3 -27.92 -33.95 1.97
N GLU A 4 -28.40 -34.55 0.88
CA GLU A 4 -27.61 -34.62 -0.35
C GLU A 4 -27.31 -33.19 -0.80
N SER A 5 -26.03 -32.81 -0.77
CA SER A 5 -25.59 -31.56 -1.34
C SER A 5 -25.81 -31.61 -2.85
N VAL A 6 -26.90 -31.02 -3.34
CA VAL A 6 -27.14 -30.84 -4.78
C VAL A 6 -25.95 -30.05 -5.34
N SER A 7 -25.06 -30.74 -6.04
CA SER A 7 -23.93 -30.11 -6.70
C SER A 7 -24.45 -29.14 -7.76
N ARG A 8 -23.81 -27.98 -7.89
CA ARG A 8 -24.21 -26.98 -8.89
C ARG A 8 -24.18 -27.64 -10.28
N PRO A 9 -25.23 -27.50 -11.11
CA PRO A 9 -25.26 -28.07 -12.45
C PRO A 9 -24.06 -27.58 -13.25
N LYS A 10 -23.36 -28.53 -13.90
CA LYS A 10 -22.20 -28.25 -14.75
C LYS A 10 -22.62 -27.30 -15.87
N ASP A 11 -21.73 -26.43 -16.29
CA ASP A 11 -22.03 -25.45 -17.34
C ASP A 11 -22.42 -26.11 -18.68
N SER A 12 -22.03 -27.36 -18.91
CA SER A 12 -22.43 -28.19 -20.06
C SER A 12 -23.92 -28.51 -20.10
N ASP A 13 -24.60 -28.49 -18.96
CA ASP A 13 -25.96 -29.01 -18.83
C ASP A 13 -27.01 -27.88 -18.92
N ARG A 14 -26.54 -26.62 -19.04
CA ARG A 14 -27.38 -25.43 -19.08
C ARG A 14 -27.83 -25.11 -20.50
N LYS A 15 -29.14 -24.91 -20.67
CA LYS A 15 -29.75 -24.49 -21.95
C LYS A 15 -29.64 -22.99 -22.22
N THR A 16 -29.35 -22.20 -21.19
CA THR A 16 -29.20 -20.74 -21.26
C THR A 16 -27.85 -20.33 -20.69
N ARG A 17 -27.42 -19.11 -21.06
CA ARG A 17 -26.19 -18.52 -20.54
C ARG A 17 -26.30 -18.28 -19.03
N VAL A 18 -25.17 -18.41 -18.33
CA VAL A 18 -25.06 -18.01 -16.91
C VAL A 18 -25.31 -16.51 -16.76
N HIS A 19 -26.14 -16.13 -15.78
CA HIS A 19 -26.42 -14.73 -15.48
C HIS A 19 -25.14 -13.95 -15.14
N LEU A 20 -24.94 -12.84 -15.84
CA LEU A 20 -23.87 -11.90 -15.51
C LEU A 20 -24.19 -11.12 -14.23
N SER A 21 -23.15 -10.90 -13.43
CA SER A 21 -23.22 -10.02 -12.25
C SER A 21 -23.62 -8.59 -12.67
N PHE A 22 -24.23 -7.84 -11.75
CA PHE A 22 -24.61 -6.46 -12.02
C PHE A 22 -23.41 -5.60 -12.45
N TYR A 23 -22.26 -5.75 -11.77
CA TYR A 23 -21.02 -5.05 -12.10
C TYR A 23 -20.53 -5.37 -13.52
N ASP A 24 -20.56 -6.63 -13.95
CA ASP A 24 -20.09 -7.02 -15.30
C ASP A 24 -20.94 -6.45 -16.43
N ARG A 25 -22.21 -6.14 -16.15
CA ARG A 25 -23.10 -5.47 -17.09
C ARG A 25 -22.75 -3.99 -17.22
N ILE A 26 -22.49 -3.31 -16.11
CA ILE A 26 -22.34 -1.85 -16.13
C ILE A 26 -20.90 -1.37 -16.29
N LYS A 27 -19.88 -2.18 -15.97
CA LYS A 27 -18.48 -1.71 -15.84
C LYS A 27 -17.94 -0.96 -17.06
N PHE A 28 -18.28 -1.40 -18.27
CA PHE A 28 -17.82 -0.73 -19.50
C PHE A 28 -18.61 0.56 -19.78
N LEU A 29 -19.93 0.57 -19.56
CA LEU A 29 -20.73 1.80 -19.66
C LEU A 29 -20.29 2.84 -18.63
N LEU A 30 -20.02 2.40 -17.40
CA LEU A 30 -19.52 3.24 -16.33
C LEU A 30 -18.12 3.77 -16.67
N PHE A 31 -17.23 2.93 -17.20
CA PHE A 31 -15.92 3.36 -17.69
C PHE A 31 -16.04 4.42 -18.79
N PHE A 32 -16.84 4.18 -19.83
CA PHE A 32 -17.03 5.16 -20.91
C PHE A 32 -17.70 6.44 -20.42
N GLY A 33 -18.65 6.34 -19.49
CA GLY A 33 -19.29 7.49 -18.84
C GLY A 33 -18.30 8.33 -18.05
N ILE A 34 -17.49 7.71 -17.18
CA ILE A 34 -16.44 8.41 -16.43
C ILE A 34 -15.44 9.05 -17.39
N VAL A 35 -14.96 8.31 -18.39
CA VAL A 35 -14.04 8.86 -19.39
C VAL A 35 -14.65 10.07 -20.08
N PHE A 36 -15.91 9.99 -20.53
CA PHE A 36 -16.60 11.12 -21.14
C PHE A 36 -16.73 12.32 -20.18
N PHE A 37 -17.10 12.10 -18.92
CA PHE A 37 -17.22 13.17 -17.92
C PHE A 37 -15.88 13.83 -17.59
N VAL A 38 -14.81 13.04 -17.44
CA VAL A 38 -13.45 13.57 -17.23
C VAL A 38 -13.02 14.41 -18.42
N LEU A 39 -13.40 14.00 -19.63
CA LEU A 39 -13.10 14.73 -20.85
C LEU A 39 -13.91 16.04 -20.94
N VAL A 40 -15.21 16.03 -20.59
CA VAL A 40 -16.03 17.26 -20.47
C VAL A 40 -15.45 18.21 -19.43
N TRP A 41 -15.05 17.68 -18.28
CA TRP A 41 -14.41 18.45 -17.22
C TRP A 41 -13.09 19.07 -17.69
N ALA A 42 -12.29 18.32 -18.46
CA ALA A 42 -11.04 18.83 -19.03
C ALA A 42 -11.27 20.01 -19.98
N ASP A 43 -12.36 20.00 -20.77
CA ASP A 43 -12.71 21.13 -21.64
C ASP A 43 -13.10 22.36 -20.83
N MET A 44 -13.87 22.19 -19.74
CA MET A 44 -14.24 23.28 -18.85
C MET A 44 -13.06 23.84 -18.07
N ALA A 45 -12.11 22.98 -17.66
CA ALA A 45 -10.90 23.42 -16.97
C ALA A 45 -9.96 24.23 -17.88
N GLY A 46 -10.08 24.07 -19.20
CA GLY A 46 -9.33 24.83 -20.20
C GLY A 46 -9.94 26.18 -20.57
N ASP A 47 -11.22 26.42 -20.25
CA ASP A 47 -11.96 27.64 -20.59
C ASP A 47 -12.95 28.01 -19.49
N GLU A 48 -12.58 29.00 -18.67
CA GLU A 48 -13.37 29.47 -17.51
C GLU A 48 -14.75 30.02 -17.89
N ALA A 49 -14.99 30.38 -19.16
CA ALA A 49 -16.27 30.88 -19.63
C ALA A 49 -17.20 29.78 -20.20
N LEU A 50 -16.73 28.54 -20.27
CA LEU A 50 -17.47 27.44 -20.88
C LEU A 50 -18.47 26.82 -19.90
N SER A 51 -19.77 27.07 -20.13
CA SER A 51 -20.85 26.41 -19.39
C SER A 51 -20.84 24.88 -19.60
N PHE A 52 -21.18 24.13 -18.55
CA PHE A 52 -21.25 22.67 -18.57
C PHE A 52 -22.08 22.12 -19.74
N GLU A 53 -23.24 22.73 -20.04
CA GLU A 53 -24.10 22.28 -21.13
C GLU A 53 -23.41 22.40 -22.50
N LYS A 54 -22.69 23.51 -22.72
CA LYS A 54 -21.92 23.74 -23.94
C LYS A 54 -20.69 22.83 -24.01
N ALA A 55 -20.03 22.61 -22.87
CA ALA A 55 -18.91 21.68 -22.77
C ALA A 55 -19.36 20.25 -23.10
N LEU A 56 -20.51 19.83 -22.59
CA LEU A 56 -21.12 18.53 -22.86
C LEU A 56 -21.47 18.37 -24.35
N SER A 57 -22.12 19.36 -24.97
CA SER A 57 -22.47 19.30 -26.39
C SER A 57 -21.22 19.29 -27.28
N ASN A 58 -20.25 20.15 -26.98
CA ASN A 58 -18.99 20.22 -27.74
C ASN A 58 -18.18 18.94 -27.61
N SER A 59 -18.06 18.41 -26.39
CA SER A 59 -17.44 17.11 -26.12
C SER A 59 -18.13 15.98 -26.89
N ALA A 60 -19.46 15.95 -26.90
CA ALA A 60 -20.22 14.93 -27.63
C ALA A 60 -19.93 14.99 -29.15
N SER A 61 -19.89 16.19 -29.74
CA SER A 61 -19.60 16.35 -31.17
C SER A 61 -18.14 16.04 -31.52
N GLN A 62 -17.18 16.54 -30.73
CA GLN A 62 -15.75 16.34 -31.00
C GLN A 62 -15.29 14.90 -30.69
N ARG A 63 -15.86 14.28 -29.66
CA ARG A 63 -15.52 12.94 -29.18
C ARG A 63 -16.61 11.92 -29.55
N TRP A 64 -17.21 12.11 -30.72
CA TRP A 64 -18.30 11.28 -31.21
C TRP A 64 -17.96 9.79 -31.26
N TRP A 65 -16.67 9.44 -31.38
CA TRP A 65 -16.16 8.07 -31.39
C TRP A 65 -16.50 7.25 -30.13
N ILE A 66 -16.83 7.90 -29.01
CA ILE A 66 -17.28 7.22 -27.78
C ILE A 66 -18.68 6.60 -28.00
N PHE A 67 -19.56 7.23 -28.79
CA PHE A 67 -20.92 6.74 -29.01
C PHE A 67 -20.98 5.38 -29.75
N PRO A 68 -20.22 5.15 -30.83
CA PRO A 68 -20.10 3.82 -31.42
C PRO A 68 -19.62 2.75 -30.42
N LEU A 69 -18.68 3.08 -29.52
CA LEU A 69 -18.21 2.13 -28.51
C LEU A 69 -19.30 1.79 -27.48
N VAL A 70 -20.06 2.79 -27.03
CA VAL A 70 -21.23 2.61 -26.17
C VAL A 70 -22.31 1.80 -26.88
N ALA A 71 -22.53 2.03 -28.17
CA ALA A 71 -23.49 1.28 -28.97
C ALA A 71 -23.08 -0.20 -29.13
N VAL A 72 -21.81 -0.48 -29.41
CA VAL A 72 -21.28 -1.86 -29.45
C VAL A 72 -21.44 -2.55 -28.10
N GLU A 73 -21.19 -1.83 -27.00
CA GLU A 73 -21.41 -2.35 -25.65
C GLU A 73 -22.89 -2.64 -25.37
N ALA A 74 -23.80 -1.76 -25.81
CA ALA A 74 -25.24 -1.98 -25.69
C ALA A 74 -25.71 -3.20 -26.51
N ILE A 75 -25.17 -3.40 -27.71
CA ILE A 75 -25.42 -4.60 -28.53
C ILE A 75 -24.93 -5.85 -27.79
N ARG A 76 -23.72 -5.81 -27.21
CA ARG A 76 -23.15 -6.91 -26.43
C ARG A 76 -24.04 -7.27 -25.24
N GLN A 77 -24.51 -6.28 -24.49
CA GLN A 77 -25.40 -6.48 -23.35
C GLN A 77 -26.75 -7.07 -23.77
N THR A 78 -27.33 -6.56 -24.86
CA THR A 78 -28.58 -7.07 -25.44
C THR A 78 -28.42 -8.53 -25.85
N HIS A 79 -27.32 -8.86 -26.54
CA HIS A 79 -27.01 -10.24 -26.92
C HIS A 79 -26.89 -11.17 -25.69
N PHE A 80 -26.24 -10.72 -24.60
CA PHE A 80 -26.10 -11.51 -23.39
C PHE A 80 -27.42 -11.66 -22.63
N LEU A 81 -28.22 -10.61 -22.52
CA LEU A 81 -29.53 -10.65 -21.88
C LEU A 81 -30.47 -11.62 -22.62
N ILE A 82 -30.53 -11.54 -23.95
CA ILE A 82 -31.34 -12.48 -24.75
C ILE A 82 -30.80 -13.92 -24.59
N SER A 83 -29.48 -14.11 -24.50
CA SER A 83 -28.88 -15.44 -24.27
C SER A 83 -29.16 -16.02 -22.88
N GLU A 84 -29.43 -15.18 -21.89
CA GLU A 84 -29.83 -15.60 -20.54
C GLU A 84 -31.33 -15.96 -20.49
N LEU A 85 -32.17 -15.21 -21.21
CA LEU A 85 -33.62 -15.37 -21.19
C LEU A 85 -34.14 -16.42 -22.17
N ALA A 86 -33.52 -16.55 -23.34
CA ALA A 86 -34.00 -17.37 -24.44
C ALA A 86 -33.04 -18.51 -24.79
N ALA A 87 -33.36 -19.72 -24.32
CA ALA A 87 -32.67 -20.95 -24.70
C ALA A 87 -32.51 -21.18 -26.21
N PRO A 88 -33.52 -20.94 -27.08
CA PRO A 88 -33.34 -21.14 -28.52
C PRO A 88 -32.32 -20.15 -29.12
N TYR A 89 -32.30 -18.90 -28.66
CA TYR A 89 -31.31 -17.91 -29.10
C TYR A 89 -29.91 -18.32 -28.67
N HIS A 90 -29.73 -18.70 -27.39
CA HIS A 90 -28.44 -19.19 -26.90
C HIS A 90 -27.95 -20.43 -27.68
N GLY A 91 -28.86 -21.36 -27.99
CA GLY A 91 -28.58 -22.55 -28.78
C GLY A 91 -28.11 -22.26 -30.20
N ILE A 92 -28.65 -21.23 -30.87
CA ILE A 92 -28.17 -20.78 -32.20
C ILE A 92 -26.70 -20.35 -32.12
N TRP A 93 -26.35 -19.53 -31.13
CA TRP A 93 -24.98 -19.06 -30.94
C TRP A 93 -24.04 -20.19 -30.54
N GLN A 94 -24.47 -21.13 -29.68
CA GLN A 94 -23.67 -22.32 -29.38
C GLN A 94 -23.41 -23.19 -30.62
N ARG A 95 -24.41 -23.36 -31.50
CA ARG A 95 -24.23 -24.08 -32.77
C ARG A 95 -23.27 -23.34 -33.71
N TYR A 96 -23.36 -22.02 -33.79
CA TYR A 96 -22.43 -21.19 -34.56
C TYR A 96 -20.99 -21.32 -34.02
N PHE A 97 -20.79 -21.10 -32.72
CA PHE A 97 -19.46 -21.20 -32.12
C PHE A 97 -18.89 -22.61 -32.20
N SER A 98 -19.68 -23.67 -31.97
CA SER A 98 -19.21 -25.05 -32.15
C SER A 98 -18.93 -25.41 -33.61
N PHE A 99 -19.64 -24.81 -34.57
CA PHE A 99 -19.31 -24.94 -35.99
C PHE A 99 -17.97 -24.26 -36.31
N VAL A 100 -17.78 -23.02 -35.87
CA VAL A 100 -16.51 -22.29 -36.03
C VAL A 100 -15.36 -23.03 -35.35
N ASP A 101 -15.58 -23.52 -34.13
CA ASP A 101 -14.57 -24.26 -33.37
C ASP A 101 -14.20 -25.57 -34.07
N ARG A 102 -15.17 -26.30 -34.64
CA ARG A 102 -14.90 -27.47 -35.48
C ARG A 102 -14.15 -27.12 -36.76
N LEU A 103 -14.45 -26.00 -37.41
CA LEU A 103 -13.71 -25.53 -38.58
C LEU A 103 -12.26 -25.17 -38.21
N VAL A 104 -12.06 -24.54 -37.06
CA VAL A 104 -10.76 -24.12 -36.56
C VAL A 104 -9.94 -25.31 -36.05
N HIS A 105 -10.58 -26.31 -35.44
CA HIS A 105 -9.94 -27.55 -34.96
C HIS A 105 -9.47 -28.48 -36.09
N LYS A 106 -9.92 -28.27 -37.34
CA LYS A 106 -9.32 -28.94 -38.51
C LYS A 106 -7.89 -28.48 -38.78
N LEU A 107 -7.48 -27.32 -38.23
CA LEU A 107 -6.12 -26.83 -38.29
C LEU A 107 -5.32 -27.44 -37.14
N SER A 108 -4.06 -27.81 -37.40
CA SER A 108 -3.17 -28.29 -36.34
C SER A 108 -3.03 -27.24 -35.23
N ASP A 109 -2.85 -27.69 -33.99
CA ASP A 109 -2.74 -26.80 -32.83
C ASP A 109 -1.62 -25.76 -32.99
N TRP A 110 -0.52 -26.17 -33.63
CA TRP A 110 0.57 -25.27 -34.01
C TRP A 110 0.13 -24.17 -34.99
N THR A 111 -0.69 -24.50 -35.98
CA THR A 111 -1.20 -23.55 -36.98
C THR A 111 -2.17 -22.57 -36.33
N ARG A 112 -3.07 -23.05 -35.45
CA ARG A 112 -3.99 -22.20 -34.67
C ARG A 112 -3.24 -21.21 -33.79
N PHE A 113 -2.20 -21.67 -33.10
CA PHE A 113 -1.37 -20.81 -32.26
C PHE A 113 -0.63 -19.72 -33.06
N ARG A 114 -0.04 -20.08 -34.21
CA ARG A 114 0.61 -19.10 -35.11
C ARG A 114 -0.40 -18.11 -35.66
N LEU A 115 -1.55 -18.60 -36.14
CA LEU A 115 -2.61 -17.74 -36.68
C LEU A 115 -3.16 -16.79 -35.62
N SER A 116 -3.37 -17.25 -34.38
CA SER A 116 -3.78 -16.37 -33.28
C SER A 116 -2.76 -15.28 -33.00
N ARG A 117 -1.45 -15.62 -32.98
CA ARG A 117 -0.40 -14.60 -32.83
C ARG A 117 -0.37 -13.63 -33.99
N VAL A 118 -0.45 -14.11 -35.23
CA VAL A 118 -0.47 -13.27 -36.43
C VAL A 118 -1.66 -12.33 -36.41
N ILE A 119 -2.86 -12.83 -36.10
CA ILE A 119 -4.06 -11.99 -35.98
C ILE A 119 -3.90 -10.96 -34.86
N LYS A 120 -3.40 -11.35 -33.68
CA LYS A 120 -3.15 -10.41 -32.58
C LYS A 120 -2.15 -9.33 -32.98
N TRP A 121 -1.03 -9.70 -33.59
CA TRP A 121 -0.03 -8.75 -34.07
C TRP A 121 -0.59 -7.86 -35.19
N ALA A 122 -1.37 -8.41 -36.12
CA ALA A 122 -2.02 -7.64 -37.17
C ALA A 122 -3.01 -6.62 -36.59
N LEU A 123 -3.80 -7.02 -35.58
CA LEU A 123 -4.69 -6.10 -34.85
C LEU A 123 -3.91 -5.02 -34.11
N ILE A 124 -2.83 -5.38 -33.41
CA ILE A 124 -1.97 -4.42 -32.70
C ILE A 124 -1.35 -3.43 -33.70
N ILE A 125 -0.79 -3.91 -34.81
CA ILE A 125 -0.18 -3.09 -35.86
C ILE A 125 -1.22 -2.17 -36.50
N THR A 126 -2.43 -2.67 -36.76
CA THR A 126 -3.53 -1.88 -37.32
C THR A 126 -4.01 -0.81 -36.33
N LEU A 127 -4.14 -1.14 -35.05
CA LEU A 127 -4.49 -0.18 -34.03
C LEU A 127 -3.40 0.90 -33.87
N LEU A 128 -2.15 0.46 -33.79
CA LEU A 128 -0.98 1.35 -33.71
C LEU A 128 -0.91 2.28 -34.92
N SER A 129 -1.20 1.78 -36.12
CA SER A 129 -1.18 2.57 -37.36
C SER A 129 -2.25 3.66 -37.36
N ILE A 130 -3.46 3.34 -36.90
CA ILE A 130 -4.56 4.31 -36.75
C ILE A 130 -4.19 5.38 -35.71
N VAL A 131 -3.65 4.97 -34.56
CA VAL A 131 -3.26 5.89 -33.47
C VAL A 131 -2.13 6.81 -33.90
N LEU A 132 -1.05 6.25 -34.47
CA LEU A 132 0.07 7.05 -34.99
C LEU A 132 -0.40 7.97 -36.14
N GLY A 133 -1.27 7.49 -37.02
CA GLY A 133 -1.86 8.29 -38.09
C GLY A 133 -2.65 9.50 -37.55
N ALA A 134 -3.43 9.29 -36.49
CA ALA A 134 -4.14 10.38 -35.81
C ALA A 134 -3.19 11.39 -35.14
N ILE A 135 -2.12 10.92 -34.49
CA ILE A 135 -1.13 11.79 -33.82
C ILE A 135 -0.34 12.62 -34.83
N TYR A 136 0.15 11.98 -35.90
CA TYR A 136 0.99 12.62 -36.92
C TYR A 136 0.20 13.26 -38.07
N LYS A 137 -1.14 13.18 -38.04
CA LYS A 137 -2.05 13.64 -39.12
C LYS A 137 -1.68 13.05 -40.50
N GLU A 138 -1.29 11.79 -40.51
CA GLU A 138 -0.83 11.05 -41.69
C GLU A 138 -1.70 9.81 -41.91
N THR A 139 -1.63 9.26 -43.13
CA THR A 139 -2.32 7.98 -43.41
C THR A 139 -1.78 6.86 -42.51
N PRO A 140 -2.62 5.91 -42.03
CA PRO A 140 -2.18 4.86 -41.10
C PRO A 140 -0.96 4.07 -41.59
N VAL A 141 -0.92 3.80 -42.90
CA VAL A 141 0.19 3.06 -43.52
C VAL A 141 1.49 3.87 -43.46
N ARG A 142 1.47 5.17 -43.80
CA ARG A 142 2.67 6.03 -43.69
C ARG A 142 3.11 6.23 -42.24
N ALA A 143 2.17 6.32 -41.32
CA ALA A 143 2.45 6.47 -39.90
C ALA A 143 3.23 5.28 -39.31
N LEU A 144 2.99 4.06 -39.79
CA LEU A 144 3.79 2.88 -39.40
C LEU A 144 5.26 3.00 -39.82
N PHE A 145 5.54 3.55 -41.00
CA PHE A 145 6.93 3.76 -41.44
C PHE A 145 7.64 4.86 -40.66
N LEU A 146 6.89 5.80 -40.08
CA LEU A 146 7.42 6.84 -39.20
C LEU A 146 7.58 6.37 -37.75
N ALA A 147 6.99 5.23 -37.38
CA ALA A 147 7.00 4.70 -36.02
C ALA A 147 8.42 4.52 -35.42
N PRO A 148 9.45 4.06 -36.16
CA PRO A 148 10.81 3.96 -35.61
C PRO A 148 11.40 5.33 -35.26
N LYS A 149 11.18 6.34 -36.11
CA LYS A 149 11.64 7.72 -35.85
C LYS A 149 10.91 8.33 -34.66
N ALA A 150 9.59 8.10 -34.58
CA ALA A 150 8.76 8.51 -33.45
C ALA A 150 9.28 7.92 -32.13
N LEU A 151 9.56 6.61 -32.11
CA LEU A 151 10.11 5.92 -30.94
C LEU A 151 11.44 6.54 -30.51
N TRP A 152 12.35 6.78 -31.46
CA TRP A 152 13.64 7.42 -31.18
C TRP A 152 13.48 8.82 -30.59
N SER A 153 12.56 9.62 -31.14
CA SER A 153 12.26 10.96 -30.61
C SER A 153 11.59 10.94 -29.24
N ALA A 154 10.92 9.84 -28.87
CA ALA A 154 10.28 9.69 -27.56
C ALA A 154 11.26 9.20 -26.48
N LEU A 155 12.42 8.63 -26.84
CA LEU A 155 13.40 8.12 -25.87
C LEU A 155 13.82 9.15 -24.82
N PRO A 156 14.10 10.42 -25.15
CA PRO A 156 14.45 11.42 -24.13
C PRO A 156 13.31 11.67 -23.14
N ILE A 157 12.06 11.74 -23.62
CA ILE A 157 10.88 11.94 -22.76
C ILE A 157 10.67 10.73 -21.86
N ILE A 158 10.77 9.52 -22.41
CA ILE A 158 10.68 8.27 -21.64
C ILE A 158 11.79 8.23 -20.58
N GLY A 159 13.02 8.60 -20.95
CA GLY A 159 14.15 8.70 -20.02
C GLY A 159 13.91 9.72 -18.91
N GLN A 160 13.38 10.90 -19.25
CA GLN A 160 13.04 11.94 -18.27
C GLN A 160 11.93 11.49 -17.31
N LEU A 161 10.88 10.84 -17.82
CA LEU A 161 9.81 10.27 -16.99
C LEU A 161 10.34 9.18 -16.07
N MET A 162 11.18 8.28 -16.59
CA MET A 162 11.85 7.24 -15.79
C MET A 162 12.72 7.86 -14.70
N PHE A 163 13.50 8.88 -15.03
CA PHE A 163 14.32 9.61 -14.08
C PHE A 163 13.47 10.31 -13.01
N ALA A 164 12.38 10.97 -13.40
CA ALA A 164 11.47 11.62 -12.47
C ALA A 164 10.83 10.62 -11.49
N VAL A 165 10.38 9.45 -11.97
CA VAL A 165 9.84 8.39 -11.11
C VAL A 165 10.89 7.90 -10.11
N VAL A 166 12.11 7.61 -10.58
CA VAL A 166 13.21 7.18 -9.72
C VAL A 166 13.56 8.26 -8.70
N PHE A 167 13.61 9.51 -9.12
CA PHE A 167 13.90 10.65 -8.25
C PHE A 167 12.85 10.81 -7.13
N VAL A 168 11.56 10.69 -7.46
CA VAL A 168 10.47 10.72 -6.47
C VAL A 168 10.61 9.57 -5.48
N ILE A 169 10.92 8.36 -5.95
CA ILE A 169 11.14 7.21 -5.07
C ILE A 169 12.32 7.46 -4.13
N ILE A 170 13.44 7.99 -4.65
CA ILE A 170 14.62 8.32 -3.83
C ILE A 170 14.28 9.38 -2.80
N GLN A 171 13.58 10.46 -3.17
CA GLN A 171 13.16 11.51 -2.24
C GLN A 171 12.25 10.94 -1.15
N PHE A 172 11.27 10.12 -1.53
CA PHE A 172 10.38 9.46 -0.58
C PHE A 172 11.18 8.61 0.42
N VAL A 173 12.08 7.75 -0.06
CA VAL A 173 12.93 6.92 0.82
C VAL A 173 13.84 7.79 1.70
N ALA A 174 14.41 8.87 1.17
CA ALA A 174 15.27 9.78 1.91
C ALA A 174 14.51 10.49 3.05
N ILE A 175 13.29 10.95 2.80
CA ILE A 175 12.42 11.55 3.83
C ILE A 175 12.15 10.53 4.94
N PHE A 176 11.77 9.30 4.60
CA PHE A 176 11.51 8.25 5.58
C PHE A 176 12.76 7.89 6.39
N TRP A 177 13.93 7.84 5.74
CA TRP A 177 15.20 7.60 6.41
C TRP A 177 15.57 8.73 7.38
N PHE A 178 15.33 9.99 7.00
CA PHE A 178 15.55 11.15 7.85
C PHE A 178 14.62 11.14 9.08
N LEU A 179 13.32 10.89 8.88
CA LEU A 179 12.34 10.77 9.98
C LEU A 179 12.64 9.60 10.94
N SER A 180 13.35 8.57 10.46
CA SER A 180 13.72 7.43 11.29
C SER A 180 14.96 7.67 12.18
N ARG A 181 15.76 8.72 11.96
CA ARG A 181 17.06 8.92 12.64
C ARG A 181 17.02 9.55 14.04
N GLY A 182 15.89 10.14 14.48
CA GLY A 182 15.82 10.86 15.77
C GLY A 182 15.30 10.04 16.95
N GLY A 183 15.68 10.42 18.18
CA GLY A 183 15.02 10.00 19.44
C GLY A 183 15.50 8.69 20.07
N ILE A 184 16.64 8.14 19.65
CA ILE A 184 17.27 6.97 20.30
C ILE A 184 18.77 7.20 20.42
N ASP A 185 19.21 7.62 21.60
CA ASP A 185 20.63 7.83 21.91
C ASP A 185 21.21 6.57 22.58
N THR A 186 22.51 6.34 22.39
CA THR A 186 23.18 5.15 22.91
C THR A 186 24.56 5.52 23.42
N TYR A 187 24.77 5.27 24.70
CA TYR A 187 25.99 5.51 25.43
C TYR A 187 26.64 4.17 25.73
N PHE A 188 27.91 4.01 25.37
CA PHE A 188 28.65 2.77 25.66
C PHE A 188 29.20 2.80 27.10
N PRO A 189 29.53 1.65 27.69
CA PRO A 189 29.99 1.58 29.07
C PRO A 189 31.15 2.55 29.40
N ASP A 190 32.08 2.74 28.45
CA ASP A 190 33.24 3.63 28.60
C ASP A 190 32.85 5.12 28.60
N ASP A 191 31.69 5.47 28.03
CA ASP A 191 31.21 6.85 27.94
C ASP A 191 30.41 7.27 29.19
N ILE A 192 29.91 6.30 29.97
CA ILE A 192 29.04 6.55 31.11
C ILE A 192 29.88 6.84 32.36
N LYS A 193 29.87 8.09 32.81
CA LYS A 193 30.64 8.54 33.98
C LYS A 193 29.85 8.55 35.29
N THR A 194 28.53 8.58 35.21
CA THR A 194 27.64 8.63 36.38
C THR A 194 27.62 7.29 37.12
N ARG A 195 27.65 7.32 38.45
CA ARG A 195 27.58 6.17 39.36
C ARG A 195 26.54 6.39 40.45
N PHE A 196 26.23 5.36 41.24
CA PHE A 196 25.28 5.51 42.34
C PHE A 196 25.72 6.52 43.41
N SER A 197 27.03 6.80 43.52
CA SER A 197 27.56 7.88 44.37
C SER A 197 27.13 9.28 43.94
N ASP A 198 26.74 9.46 42.67
CA ASP A 198 26.37 10.76 42.11
C ASP A 198 24.88 11.07 42.30
N VAL A 199 24.11 10.14 42.88
CA VAL A 199 22.68 10.30 43.19
C VAL A 199 22.53 10.61 44.67
N TRP A 200 21.98 11.79 45.00
CA TRP A 200 21.89 12.30 46.37
C TRP A 200 20.44 12.35 46.86
N GLY A 201 20.23 12.04 48.15
CA GLY A 201 18.93 12.23 48.82
C GLY A 201 17.84 11.21 48.49
N GLN A 202 18.17 10.10 47.83
CA GLN A 202 17.23 9.06 47.39
C GLN A 202 17.69 7.64 47.77
N ASP A 203 18.29 7.48 48.95
CA ASP A 203 18.96 6.24 49.39
C ASP A 203 18.04 5.02 49.40
N HIS A 204 16.79 5.20 49.82
CA HIS A 204 15.79 4.13 49.82
C HIS A 204 15.47 3.63 48.40
N VAL A 205 15.42 4.54 47.41
CA VAL A 205 15.16 4.19 46.01
C VAL A 205 16.38 3.47 45.41
N LEU A 206 17.59 3.96 45.70
CA LEU A 206 18.83 3.31 45.27
C LEU A 206 18.97 1.90 45.84
N ALA A 207 18.62 1.69 47.12
CA ALA A 207 18.63 0.37 47.73
C ALA A 207 17.69 -0.61 47.00
N ARG A 208 16.48 -0.19 46.65
CA ARG A 208 15.52 -0.97 45.86
C ARG A 208 16.05 -1.28 44.46
N ILE A 209 16.69 -0.32 43.79
CA ILE A 209 17.27 -0.53 42.47
C ILE A 209 18.41 -1.56 42.54
N ARG A 210 19.31 -1.46 43.52
CA ARG A 210 20.39 -2.44 43.73
C ARG A 210 19.86 -3.86 43.94
N GLU A 211 18.82 -4.00 44.76
CA GLU A 211 18.16 -5.29 44.98
C GLU A 211 17.61 -5.88 43.67
N ASN A 212 16.94 -5.06 42.85
CA ASN A 212 16.44 -5.47 41.54
C ASN A 212 17.56 -5.83 40.56
N LEU A 213 18.69 -5.13 40.58
CA LEU A 213 19.85 -5.45 39.75
C LEU A 213 20.42 -6.84 40.06
N VAL A 214 20.53 -7.19 41.35
CA VAL A 214 20.99 -8.52 41.78
C VAL A 214 20.09 -9.63 41.22
N PHE A 215 18.77 -9.39 41.16
CA PHE A 215 17.82 -10.33 40.57
C PHE A 215 17.98 -10.46 39.05
N LEU A 216 18.37 -9.38 38.35
CA LEU A 216 18.60 -9.37 36.91
C LEU A 216 19.94 -10.03 36.52
N GLU A 217 20.95 -9.99 37.40
CA GLU A 217 22.25 -10.63 37.16
C GLU A 217 22.21 -12.15 37.40
N ASN A 218 21.42 -12.62 38.37
CA ASN A 218 21.30 -14.04 38.71
C ASN A 218 19.83 -14.54 38.67
N PRO A 219 19.15 -14.48 37.51
CA PRO A 219 17.75 -14.85 37.40
C PRO A 219 17.48 -16.31 37.78
N GLU A 220 18.41 -17.23 37.48
CA GLU A 220 18.28 -18.65 37.83
C GLU A 220 18.16 -18.89 39.33
N SER A 221 18.77 -18.04 40.17
CA SER A 221 18.72 -18.19 41.62
C SER A 221 17.32 -17.91 42.17
N ILE A 222 16.60 -16.98 41.55
CA ILE A 222 15.23 -16.57 41.89
C ILE A 222 14.24 -17.64 41.40
N GLU A 223 14.41 -18.10 40.16
CA GLU A 223 13.54 -19.11 39.54
C GLU A 223 13.59 -20.46 40.28
N LYS A 224 14.78 -20.86 40.77
CA LYS A 224 14.96 -22.08 41.59
C LYS A 224 14.18 -22.05 42.89
N LEU A 225 13.91 -20.86 43.43
CA LEU A 225 13.14 -20.64 44.65
C LEU A 225 11.64 -20.40 44.36
N GLY A 226 11.21 -20.54 43.10
CA GLY A 226 9.83 -20.28 42.68
C GLY A 226 9.46 -18.80 42.57
N GLY A 227 10.44 -17.90 42.58
CA GLY A 227 10.25 -16.46 42.45
C GLY A 227 10.13 -16.00 40.99
N TYR A 228 9.58 -14.80 40.79
CA TYR A 228 9.49 -14.13 39.49
C TYR A 228 10.51 -13.00 39.40
N VAL A 229 11.30 -12.97 38.32
CA VAL A 229 12.24 -11.87 38.06
C VAL A 229 11.47 -10.68 37.47
N PRO A 230 11.49 -9.49 38.12
CA PRO A 230 10.77 -8.33 37.61
C PRO A 230 11.35 -7.87 36.27
N GLY A 231 10.47 -7.66 35.28
CA GLY A 231 10.86 -7.35 33.90
C GLY A 231 11.28 -5.88 33.64
N GLY A 232 11.15 -4.99 34.62
CA GLY A 232 11.49 -3.57 34.48
C GLY A 232 11.20 -2.74 35.73
N ILE A 233 11.74 -1.53 35.78
CA ILE A 233 11.59 -0.59 36.90
C ILE A 233 10.83 0.64 36.39
N LEU A 234 9.76 1.02 37.08
CA LEU A 234 9.03 2.26 36.82
C LEU A 234 9.43 3.32 37.86
N LEU A 235 10.08 4.39 37.39
CA LEU A 235 10.41 5.55 38.22
C LEU A 235 9.33 6.61 38.02
N TRP A 236 8.64 7.00 39.09
CA TRP A 236 7.57 8.02 39.03
C TRP A 236 7.81 9.10 40.10
N GLY A 237 7.33 10.31 39.82
CA GLY A 237 7.44 11.46 40.72
C GLY A 237 7.55 12.78 39.96
N PRO A 238 7.52 13.93 40.66
CA PRO A 238 7.60 15.26 40.06
C PRO A 238 8.79 15.43 39.10
N PRO A 239 8.70 16.35 38.11
CA PRO A 239 9.85 16.67 37.26
C PRO A 239 11.02 17.20 38.11
N GLY A 240 12.25 16.93 37.70
CA GLY A 240 13.46 17.38 38.41
C GLY A 240 13.92 16.52 39.60
N THR A 241 13.28 15.38 39.88
CA THR A 241 13.69 14.47 40.99
C THR A 241 14.85 13.51 40.64
N GLY A 242 15.52 13.69 39.50
CA GLY A 242 16.68 12.88 39.13
C GLY A 242 16.37 11.50 38.57
N LYS A 243 15.17 11.24 38.02
CA LYS A 243 14.80 9.94 37.42
C LYS A 243 15.77 9.50 36.30
N THR A 244 16.11 10.41 35.39
CA THR A 244 17.07 10.17 34.30
C THR A 244 18.47 9.89 34.85
N LEU A 245 18.91 10.67 35.85
CA LEU A 245 20.21 10.49 36.52
C LEU A 245 20.29 9.12 37.23
N MET A 246 19.21 8.67 37.88
CA MET A 246 19.15 7.33 38.47
C MET A 246 19.32 6.24 37.41
N ALA A 247 18.63 6.35 36.28
CA ALA A 247 18.74 5.37 35.20
C ALA A 247 20.15 5.32 34.58
N GLU A 248 20.78 6.49 34.39
CA GLU A 248 22.16 6.59 33.89
C GLU A 248 23.17 6.02 34.90
N SER A 249 23.01 6.32 36.18
CA SER A 249 23.84 5.77 37.27
C SER A 249 23.76 4.25 37.37
N MET A 250 22.57 3.67 37.10
CA MET A 250 22.35 2.22 37.08
C MET A 250 23.13 1.54 35.95
N ALA A 251 23.16 2.14 34.77
CA ALA A 251 23.97 1.64 33.65
C ALA A 251 25.47 1.76 33.94
N GLY A 252 25.88 2.87 34.57
CA GLY A 252 27.25 3.08 35.01
C GLY A 252 27.73 2.07 36.06
N GLU A 253 26.88 1.70 37.01
CA GLU A 253 27.20 0.70 38.04
C GLU A 253 27.32 -0.71 37.44
N THR A 254 26.43 -1.07 36.52
CA THR A 254 26.38 -2.40 35.90
C THR A 254 27.38 -2.59 34.75
N GLY A 255 28.04 -1.51 34.30
CA GLY A 255 28.95 -1.52 33.16
C GLY A 255 28.26 -1.95 31.85
N LYS A 256 26.95 -1.75 31.72
CA LYS A 256 26.18 -2.10 30.52
C LYS A 256 25.89 -0.85 29.67
N PRO A 257 25.74 -0.99 28.34
CA PRO A 257 25.34 0.13 27.50
C PRO A 257 24.01 0.73 27.95
N PHE A 258 23.90 2.05 27.88
CA PHE A 258 22.69 2.81 28.20
C PHE A 258 22.04 3.31 26.91
N VAL A 259 20.77 2.95 26.70
CA VAL A 259 19.97 3.40 25.56
C VAL A 259 18.86 4.30 26.06
N PHE A 260 18.97 5.59 25.73
CA PHE A 260 17.96 6.60 26.04
C PHE A 260 16.97 6.68 24.89
N VAL A 261 15.67 6.57 25.20
CA VAL A 261 14.59 6.62 24.22
C VAL A 261 13.67 7.79 24.57
N ASP A 262 13.62 8.75 23.66
CA ASP A 262 12.78 9.93 23.79
C ASP A 262 11.30 9.57 23.53
N PRO A 263 10.34 10.10 24.29
CA PRO A 263 8.90 9.85 24.12
C PRO A 263 8.39 10.27 22.73
N GLY A 264 8.92 11.35 22.16
CA GLY A 264 8.65 11.81 20.80
C GLY A 264 9.23 10.92 19.72
N ALA A 265 10.12 9.97 20.05
CA ALA A 265 10.73 9.08 19.07
C ALA A 265 9.70 8.21 18.35
N PHE A 266 8.56 7.89 18.95
CA PHE A 266 7.55 7.04 18.32
C PHE A 266 6.32 7.78 17.82
N ASN A 267 6.22 9.09 18.09
CA ASN A 267 5.10 9.91 17.68
C ASN A 267 5.31 10.45 16.26
N ASN A 268 5.05 9.61 15.25
CA ASN A 268 5.22 9.99 13.84
C ASN A 268 3.87 10.24 13.16
N MET A 269 3.85 11.20 12.23
CA MET A 269 2.67 11.60 11.42
C MET A 269 2.14 10.50 10.48
N PHE A 270 2.88 9.39 10.31
CA PHE A 270 2.58 8.35 9.33
C PHE A 270 2.30 7.01 10.01
N PHE A 271 1.09 6.48 9.77
CA PHE A 271 0.68 5.15 10.22
C PHE A 271 1.70 4.07 9.79
N GLY A 272 2.12 3.23 10.74
CA GLY A 272 3.02 2.09 10.50
C GLY A 272 4.52 2.35 10.70
N VAL A 273 4.98 3.61 10.64
CA VAL A 273 6.41 3.94 10.88
C VAL A 273 6.81 3.66 12.33
N GLY A 274 5.91 3.94 13.29
CA GLY A 274 6.15 3.63 14.71
C GLY A 274 6.48 2.16 14.95
N ILE A 275 5.75 1.22 14.32
CA ILE A 275 5.97 -0.22 14.47
C ILE A 275 7.35 -0.63 13.94
N LEU A 276 7.74 -0.12 12.77
CA LEU A 276 9.05 -0.39 12.18
C LEU A 276 10.19 0.14 13.07
N LYS A 277 10.00 1.32 13.67
CA LYS A 277 10.97 1.93 14.59
C LYS A 277 11.09 1.12 15.89
N VAL A 278 9.98 0.67 16.48
CA VAL A 278 9.99 -0.24 17.64
C VAL A 278 10.72 -1.54 17.31
N LYS A 279 10.42 -2.19 16.18
CA LYS A 279 11.14 -3.39 15.74
C LYS A 279 12.65 -3.11 15.53
N GLY A 280 12.98 -1.94 14.99
CA GLY A 280 14.35 -1.46 14.83
C GLY A 280 15.08 -1.29 16.15
N LEU A 281 14.45 -0.63 17.13
CA LEU A 281 14.97 -0.45 18.49
C LEU A 281 15.26 -1.81 19.13
N PHE A 282 14.28 -2.70 19.21
CA PHE A 282 14.48 -4.02 19.83
C PHE A 282 15.52 -4.87 19.12
N ARG A 283 15.73 -4.67 17.82
CA ARG A 283 16.83 -5.33 17.08
C ARG A 283 18.19 -4.75 17.48
N LYS A 284 18.30 -3.42 17.67
CA LYS A 284 19.51 -2.75 18.19
C LYS A 284 19.81 -3.21 19.62
N LEU A 285 18.81 -3.22 20.49
CA LEU A 285 18.92 -3.66 21.89
C LEU A 285 19.44 -5.09 22.00
N ARG A 286 18.88 -6.03 21.22
CA ARG A 286 19.35 -7.43 21.19
C ARG A 286 20.83 -7.55 20.78
N LYS A 287 21.27 -6.76 19.78
CA LYS A 287 22.68 -6.75 19.35
C LYS A 287 23.61 -6.24 20.46
N LEU A 288 23.20 -5.19 21.17
CA LEU A 288 23.97 -4.66 22.31
C LEU A 288 24.01 -5.66 23.46
N ALA A 289 22.87 -6.24 23.82
CA ALA A 289 22.78 -7.25 24.87
C ALA A 289 23.67 -8.46 24.59
N LEU A 290 23.69 -8.97 23.35
CA LEU A 290 24.58 -10.07 22.94
C LEU A 290 26.06 -9.72 23.05
N ARG A 291 26.43 -8.46 22.79
CA ARG A 291 27.84 -8.01 22.81
C ARG A 291 28.34 -7.72 24.22
N TYR A 292 27.51 -7.12 25.08
CA TYR A 292 27.90 -6.64 26.43
C TYR A 292 27.31 -7.49 27.58
N GLY A 293 26.62 -8.58 27.26
CA GLY A 293 25.94 -9.44 28.24
C GLY A 293 24.73 -8.77 28.93
N GLY A 294 24.23 -7.66 28.38
CA GLY A 294 23.11 -6.89 28.94
C GLY A 294 23.02 -5.49 28.32
N VAL A 295 21.89 -4.82 28.51
CA VAL A 295 21.66 -3.42 28.09
C VAL A 295 20.63 -2.78 29.01
N VAL A 296 20.88 -1.55 29.42
CA VAL A 296 19.90 -0.73 30.15
C VAL A 296 19.18 0.16 29.15
N VAL A 297 17.85 0.12 29.18
CA VAL A 297 16.99 0.93 28.29
C VAL A 297 16.12 1.82 29.14
N PHE A 298 16.25 3.13 28.94
CA PHE A 298 15.44 4.12 29.61
C PHE A 298 14.46 4.73 28.61
N PHE A 299 13.17 4.59 28.92
CA PHE A 299 12.09 5.26 28.20
C PHE A 299 11.67 6.47 29.03
N ASP A 300 12.00 7.67 28.56
CA ASP A 300 11.54 8.89 29.21
C ASP A 300 10.07 9.15 28.88
N GLU A 301 9.35 9.80 29.80
CA GLU A 301 7.90 10.09 29.71
C GLU A 301 7.07 8.91 29.16
N ALA A 302 7.20 7.75 29.79
CA ALA A 302 6.51 6.52 29.40
C ALA A 302 4.97 6.66 29.38
N ASP A 303 4.41 7.66 30.06
CA ASP A 303 3.00 8.03 29.99
C ASP A 303 2.58 8.52 28.59
N ALA A 304 3.45 9.22 27.86
CA ALA A 304 3.21 9.58 26.47
C ALA A 304 3.06 8.34 25.57
N LEU A 305 3.82 7.27 25.85
CA LEU A 305 3.74 6.00 25.10
C LEU A 305 2.54 5.14 25.49
N GLY A 306 2.11 5.22 26.76
CA GLY A 306 1.06 4.39 27.35
C GLY A 306 -0.36 4.92 27.15
N ASN A 307 -0.52 6.14 26.62
CA ASN A 307 -1.84 6.72 26.42
C ASN A 307 -2.60 5.90 25.34
N ARG A 308 -3.70 5.25 25.75
CA ARG A 308 -4.52 4.32 24.93
C ARG A 308 -5.13 4.96 23.66
N GLY A 309 -4.83 6.22 23.38
CA GLY A 309 -5.33 7.02 22.26
C GLY A 309 -4.37 7.20 21.07
N ILE A 310 -3.17 6.62 21.04
CA ILE A 310 -2.26 6.74 19.87
C ILE A 310 -2.78 5.98 18.62
N MET A 311 -3.89 5.25 18.74
CA MET A 311 -4.65 4.70 17.61
C MET A 311 -5.98 5.42 17.39
N THR A 312 -5.95 6.68 16.95
CA THR A 312 -6.81 7.22 15.88
C THR A 312 -6.46 8.69 15.75
N GLN A 313 -5.61 9.00 14.77
CA GLN A 313 -5.60 10.33 14.19
C GLN A 313 -7.05 10.63 13.77
N ARG A 314 -7.72 11.48 14.56
CA ARG A 314 -9.04 12.03 14.26
C ARG A 314 -9.01 12.53 12.82
N GLY A 315 -9.82 11.93 11.95
CA GLY A 315 -10.20 12.56 10.70
C GLY A 315 -10.83 13.93 10.99
N PRO A 316 -10.77 14.89 10.06
CA PRO A 316 -11.33 16.22 10.27
C PRO A 316 -12.85 16.11 10.46
N GLY A 317 -13.34 16.26 11.69
CA GLY A 317 -14.78 16.31 11.96
C GLY A 317 -15.25 15.77 13.31
N SER A 318 -14.64 16.14 14.43
CA SER A 318 -15.21 15.83 15.75
C SER A 318 -15.34 17.11 16.56
N TYR A 319 -16.57 17.61 16.63
CA TYR A 319 -16.99 18.74 17.45
C TYR A 319 -16.56 18.56 18.91
N SER A 320 -15.99 19.62 19.48
CA SER A 320 -15.82 19.79 20.92
C SER A 320 -17.19 19.88 21.58
N VAL A 321 -17.54 18.85 22.36
CA VAL A 321 -18.57 19.00 23.40
C VAL A 321 -17.86 19.64 24.59
N ASN A 322 -18.23 20.88 24.88
CA ASN A 322 -17.91 21.55 26.12
C ASN A 322 -18.76 20.92 27.23
N ASP A 323 -18.12 20.38 28.25
CA ASP A 323 -18.76 20.13 29.53
C ASP A 323 -18.35 21.24 30.50
N ASN A 324 -19.36 21.90 31.06
CA ASN A 324 -19.27 22.81 32.22
C ASN A 324 -19.07 22.02 33.51
#